data_AF-A0AAU8CS55-F1
#
_entry.id   AF-A0AAU8CS55-F1
#
_cell.length_a   1.000
_cell.length_b   1.000
_cell.length_c   1.000
_cell.angle_alpha   90.00
_cell.angle_beta   90.00
_cell.angle_gamma   90.00
#
_symmetry.space_group_name_H-M   'P 1'
#
loop_
_entity.id
_entity.type
_entity.pdbx_description
1 polymer ?
#
loop_
_entity_poly.entity_id
_entity_poly.type
_entity_poly.pdbx_seq_one_letter_code
_entity_poly.pdbx_strand_id
1 'polypeptide(L)'
;MIDRQRKLGEFGFTGDDDVVPFEVGALDVRGRMVQLGPLLDQILARHDYPEPVARLLAEAALVAVLLGTSLKFEGKFILQTRTDGPVDMLVADFSTPKSLRAYARFDADQLAAAVEAGEATPEKLLGKGVLALTIDQGADMQRYQGIVELDGVTLEEAAKTYFRQSEQIPTDIRLSVGKLVLPSPGGSREHWRAGGLMAQFLPKAPERLRMPDLHGGDGDPGQPPHEVADNAWRELVALVATVEHNELLDPSVGSERLLYRLFNEHGVRVFEGTHVEDECSCSRTKIRGILEGFSAEEIEESTEDGVIRVNCEFCSKAYEFKPAEFSAEA
;
A
#
# COMPACT_ATOMS: atom_id res chain seq x y z
N MET A 1 -9.28 -13.25 -22.43
CA MET A 1 -9.48 -14.10 -21.24
C MET A 1 -8.93 -15.47 -21.56
N ILE A 2 -7.71 -15.78 -21.09
CA ILE A 2 -7.16 -17.13 -21.20
C ILE A 2 -7.78 -17.92 -20.06
N ASP A 3 -8.65 -18.86 -20.39
CA ASP A 3 -9.21 -19.84 -19.47
C ASP A 3 -8.07 -20.77 -18.98
N ARG A 4 -7.43 -20.40 -17.87
CA ARG A 4 -6.43 -21.24 -17.20
C ARG A 4 -7.19 -22.22 -16.31
N GLN A 5 -7.47 -23.41 -16.83
CA GLN A 5 -8.00 -24.53 -16.04
C GLN A 5 -7.11 -24.79 -14.82
N ARG A 6 -7.61 -24.46 -13.62
CA ARG A 6 -6.96 -24.73 -12.34
C ARG A 6 -6.93 -26.25 -12.10
N LYS A 7 -5.75 -26.84 -11.98
CA LYS A 7 -5.58 -28.25 -11.56
C LYS A 7 -5.20 -28.31 -10.08
N LEU A 8 -5.72 -29.32 -9.37
CA LEU A 8 -5.34 -29.59 -7.98
C LEU A 8 -3.83 -29.90 -7.90
N GLY A 9 -3.09 -29.19 -7.06
CA GLY A 9 -1.68 -29.46 -6.75
C GLY A 9 -0.64 -28.69 -7.56
N GLU A 10 -1.05 -27.87 -8.53
CA GLU A 10 -0.14 -26.91 -9.16
C GLU A 10 -0.03 -25.65 -8.26
N PHE A 11 1.20 -25.26 -7.91
CA PHE A 11 1.53 -24.04 -7.16
C PHE A 11 2.23 -23.05 -8.11
N GLY A 12 1.98 -21.74 -7.98
CA GLY A 12 2.50 -20.71 -8.91
C GLY A 12 1.53 -20.33 -10.02
N PHE A 13 0.21 -20.34 -9.74
CA PHE A 13 -0.80 -19.86 -10.68
C PHE A 13 -1.02 -18.37 -10.60
N THR A 14 -0.97 -17.80 -9.39
CA THR A 14 -0.90 -16.36 -9.21
C THR A 14 0.50 -15.90 -9.54
N GLY A 15 0.56 -15.04 -10.55
CA GLY A 15 1.80 -14.39 -10.94
C GLY A 15 2.05 -13.20 -10.03
N ASP A 16 3.02 -12.40 -10.42
CA ASP A 16 3.19 -11.09 -9.82
C ASP A 16 1.92 -10.25 -10.03
N ASP A 17 1.68 -9.33 -9.10
CA ASP A 17 0.59 -8.36 -9.10
C ASP A 17 -0.82 -8.97 -8.88
N ASP A 18 -0.91 -10.27 -8.55
CA ASP A 18 -2.15 -10.92 -8.11
C ASP A 18 -2.27 -10.94 -6.58
N VAL A 19 -3.34 -10.33 -6.06
CA VAL A 19 -3.66 -10.40 -4.62
C VAL A 19 -4.46 -11.66 -4.34
N VAL A 20 -3.89 -12.57 -3.54
CA VAL A 20 -4.48 -13.86 -3.16
C VAL A 20 -5.17 -13.75 -1.80
N PRO A 21 -6.51 -13.82 -1.73
CA PRO A 21 -7.20 -13.99 -0.47
C PRO A 21 -7.02 -15.42 0.05
N PHE A 22 -6.95 -15.57 1.37
CA PHE A 22 -6.89 -16.88 2.01
C PHE A 22 -7.67 -16.93 3.33
N GLU A 23 -8.01 -18.14 3.76
CA GLU A 23 -8.62 -18.45 5.04
C GLU A 23 -7.89 -19.62 5.71
N VAL A 24 -7.62 -19.50 7.00
CA VAL A 24 -7.13 -20.59 7.86
C VAL A 24 -8.22 -20.87 8.88
N GLY A 25 -9.14 -21.78 8.52
CA GLY A 25 -10.35 -22.02 9.30
C GLY A 25 -10.07 -22.50 10.73
N ALA A 26 -9.01 -23.28 10.95
CA ALA A 26 -8.65 -23.77 12.28
C ALA A 26 -8.22 -22.64 13.23
N LEU A 27 -7.73 -21.53 12.68
CA LEU A 27 -7.27 -20.36 13.46
C LEU A 27 -8.28 -19.21 13.45
N ASP A 28 -9.44 -19.35 12.79
CA ASP A 28 -10.39 -18.25 12.56
C ASP A 28 -9.73 -17.01 11.90
N VAL A 29 -8.84 -17.25 10.95
CA VAL A 29 -8.08 -16.19 10.27
C VAL A 29 -8.50 -16.08 8.82
N ARG A 30 -8.68 -14.83 8.36
CA ARG A 30 -8.70 -14.49 6.93
C ARG A 30 -7.54 -13.57 6.63
N GLY A 31 -7.01 -13.63 5.42
CA GLY A 31 -5.93 -12.75 5.04
C GLY A 31 -5.81 -12.56 3.55
N ARG A 32 -4.79 -11.80 3.17
CA ARG A 32 -4.37 -11.57 1.80
C ARG A 32 -2.87 -11.64 1.72
N MET A 33 -2.39 -12.21 0.62
CA MET A 33 -0.98 -12.17 0.26
C MET A 33 -0.84 -11.63 -1.16
N VAL A 34 0.19 -10.84 -1.41
CA VAL A 34 0.51 -10.34 -2.75
C VAL A 34 2.02 -10.24 -2.92
N GLN A 35 2.49 -10.49 -4.13
CA GLN A 35 3.85 -10.17 -4.57
C GLN A 35 3.72 -9.22 -5.76
N LEU A 36 4.03 -7.94 -5.55
CA LEU A 36 4.07 -6.93 -6.59
C LEU A 36 5.42 -6.97 -7.30
N GLY A 37 5.41 -6.85 -8.64
CA GLY A 37 6.62 -6.84 -9.47
C GLY A 37 6.47 -5.88 -10.65
N PRO A 38 6.02 -6.34 -11.84
CA PRO A 38 5.86 -5.49 -13.03
C PRO A 38 5.05 -4.21 -12.80
N LEU A 39 4.04 -4.24 -11.94
CA LEU A 39 3.29 -3.06 -11.52
C LEU A 39 4.17 -2.00 -10.84
N LEU A 40 5.05 -2.42 -9.92
CA LEU A 40 5.94 -1.49 -9.21
C LEU A 40 6.99 -0.90 -10.15
N ASP A 41 7.56 -1.70 -11.05
CA ASP A 41 8.49 -1.20 -12.07
C ASP A 41 7.84 -0.08 -12.90
N GLN A 42 6.56 -0.23 -13.28
CA GLN A 42 5.82 0.78 -14.04
C GLN A 42 5.59 2.08 -13.26
N ILE A 43 5.17 1.97 -11.99
CA ILE A 43 4.92 3.13 -11.13
C ILE A 43 6.22 3.89 -10.86
N LEU A 44 7.28 3.16 -10.49
CA LEU A 44 8.55 3.75 -10.05
C LEU A 44 9.37 4.33 -11.22
N ALA A 45 9.28 3.75 -12.42
CA ALA A 45 10.02 4.23 -13.60
C ALA A 45 9.58 5.63 -14.09
N ARG A 46 8.46 6.17 -13.59
CA ARG A 46 7.91 7.46 -14.02
C ARG A 46 8.63 8.69 -13.46
N HIS A 47 9.35 8.53 -12.35
CA HIS A 47 9.79 9.65 -11.51
C HIS A 47 11.26 9.60 -11.07
N ASP A 48 12.08 8.73 -11.67
CA ASP A 48 13.53 8.58 -11.39
C ASP A 48 13.90 8.68 -9.89
N TYR A 49 13.10 8.02 -9.05
CA TYR A 49 13.25 8.10 -7.62
C TYR A 49 14.59 7.49 -7.17
N PRO A 50 15.33 8.16 -6.26
CA PRO A 50 16.44 7.53 -5.56
C PRO A 50 15.96 6.28 -4.82
N GLU A 51 16.84 5.27 -4.72
CA GLU A 51 16.48 3.95 -4.19
C GLU A 51 15.75 3.98 -2.83
N PRO A 52 16.15 4.80 -1.83
CA PRO A 52 15.45 4.85 -0.56
C PRO A 52 14.00 5.36 -0.68
N VAL A 53 13.75 6.34 -1.55
CA VAL A 53 12.41 6.88 -1.82
C VAL A 53 11.55 5.86 -2.57
N ALA A 54 12.12 5.23 -3.59
CA ALA A 54 11.45 4.18 -4.36
C ALA A 54 11.03 3.00 -3.46
N ARG A 55 11.88 2.61 -2.52
CA ARG A 55 11.58 1.56 -1.54
C ARG A 55 10.39 1.93 -0.64
N LEU A 56 10.38 3.16 -0.10
CA LEU A 56 9.27 3.67 0.72
C LEU A 56 7.96 3.75 -0.07
N LEU A 57 8.01 4.23 -1.31
CA LEU A 57 6.83 4.33 -2.16
C LEU A 57 6.26 2.94 -2.51
N ALA A 58 7.13 1.95 -2.75
CA ALA A 58 6.73 0.57 -2.97
C ALA A 58 6.09 -0.06 -1.72
N GLU A 59 6.58 0.27 -0.52
CA GLU A 59 5.96 -0.18 0.74
C GLU A 59 4.57 0.45 0.92
N ALA A 60 4.41 1.75 0.67
CA ALA A 60 3.12 2.43 0.69
C ALA A 60 2.13 1.84 -0.33
N ALA A 61 2.60 1.56 -1.54
CA ALA A 61 1.82 0.88 -2.58
C ALA A 61 1.36 -0.52 -2.14
N LEU A 62 2.25 -1.29 -1.52
CA LEU A 62 1.95 -2.63 -1.00
C LEU A 62 0.88 -2.59 0.10
N VAL A 63 0.99 -1.65 1.06
CA VAL A 63 -0.04 -1.43 2.09
C VAL A 63 -1.38 -1.06 1.43
N ALA A 64 -1.38 -0.10 0.51
CA ALA A 64 -2.60 0.33 -0.18
C ALA A 64 -3.28 -0.81 -0.94
N VAL A 65 -2.52 -1.72 -1.56
CA VAL A 65 -3.06 -2.91 -2.24
C VAL A 65 -3.68 -3.90 -1.25
N LEU A 66 -2.97 -4.25 -0.18
CA LEU A 66 -3.44 -5.21 0.83
C LEU A 66 -4.73 -4.73 1.51
N LEU A 67 -4.79 -3.44 1.86
CA LEU A 67 -5.94 -2.82 2.52
C LEU A 67 -7.07 -2.51 1.53
N GLY A 68 -6.74 -1.97 0.36
CA GLY A 68 -7.72 -1.59 -0.66
C GLY A 68 -8.49 -2.78 -1.22
N THR A 69 -7.82 -3.91 -1.47
CA THR A 69 -8.49 -5.16 -1.85
C THR A 69 -9.26 -5.82 -0.70
N SER A 70 -9.12 -5.32 0.53
CA SER A 70 -9.88 -5.75 1.70
C SER A 70 -11.26 -5.15 1.83
N LEU A 71 -11.51 -4.06 1.11
CA LEU A 71 -12.80 -3.40 1.05
C LEU A 71 -13.84 -4.32 0.40
N LYS A 72 -15.05 -4.32 0.97
CA LYS A 72 -16.18 -5.16 0.51
C LYS A 72 -17.15 -4.43 -0.43
N PHE A 73 -16.85 -3.18 -0.76
CA PHE A 73 -17.69 -2.29 -1.55
C PHE A 73 -16.86 -1.62 -2.65
N GLU A 74 -17.54 -1.03 -3.63
CA GLU A 74 -16.89 -0.20 -4.63
C GLU A 74 -16.51 1.16 -4.02
N GLY A 75 -15.25 1.56 -4.15
CA GLY A 75 -14.75 2.79 -3.58
C GLY A 75 -13.26 2.98 -3.81
N LYS A 76 -12.70 3.91 -3.06
CA LYS A 76 -11.27 4.25 -3.07
C LYS A 76 -10.72 4.16 -1.66
N PHE A 77 -9.61 3.46 -1.55
CA PHE A 77 -8.73 3.52 -0.40
C PHE A 77 -7.58 4.45 -0.73
N ILE A 78 -7.29 5.39 0.16
CA ILE A 78 -6.21 6.37 0.00
C ILE A 78 -5.33 6.27 1.23
N LEU A 79 -4.07 5.90 1.00
CA LEU A 79 -3.00 6.02 1.98
C LEU A 79 -2.25 7.32 1.69
N GLN A 80 -2.15 8.20 2.68
CA GLN A 80 -1.39 9.43 2.56
C GLN A 80 -0.55 9.68 3.81
N THR A 81 0.73 9.99 3.63
CA THR A 81 1.57 10.53 4.70
C THR A 81 1.72 12.04 4.56
N ARG A 82 1.89 12.71 5.70
CA ARG A 82 2.40 14.08 5.78
C ARG A 82 3.37 14.14 6.92
N THR A 83 4.63 14.41 6.61
CA THR A 83 5.71 14.35 7.60
C THR A 83 6.71 15.48 7.42
N ASP A 84 7.63 15.59 8.38
CA ASP A 84 8.72 16.57 8.40
C ASP A 84 10.09 15.99 7.97
N GLY A 85 10.14 14.72 7.58
CA GLY A 85 11.35 14.07 7.09
C GLY A 85 11.67 14.38 5.62
N PRO A 86 12.81 13.89 5.11
CA PRO A 86 13.21 14.04 3.70
C PRO A 86 12.15 13.63 2.69
N VAL A 87 11.31 12.65 3.02
CA VAL A 87 10.13 12.25 2.23
C VAL A 87 8.89 12.82 2.91
N ASP A 88 8.48 14.02 2.52
CA ASP A 88 7.41 14.77 3.19
C ASP A 88 6.00 14.24 2.88
N MET A 89 5.84 13.55 1.74
CA MET A 89 4.55 13.03 1.31
C MET A 89 4.69 11.75 0.48
N LEU A 90 3.97 10.71 0.92
CA LEU A 90 3.64 9.53 0.15
C LEU A 90 2.13 9.52 -0.07
N VAL A 91 1.69 9.18 -1.27
CA VAL A 91 0.28 8.95 -1.58
C VAL A 91 0.17 7.67 -2.37
N ALA A 92 -0.69 6.75 -1.93
CA ALA A 92 -1.05 5.55 -2.68
C ALA A 92 -2.58 5.40 -2.68
N ASP A 93 -3.16 5.45 -3.87
CA ASP A 93 -4.59 5.30 -4.08
C ASP A 93 -4.87 3.92 -4.69
N PHE A 94 -5.75 3.17 -4.04
CA PHE A 94 -6.33 1.96 -4.58
C PHE A 94 -7.81 2.20 -4.88
N SER A 95 -8.19 2.19 -6.15
CA SER A 95 -9.59 2.21 -6.56
C SER A 95 -10.03 0.79 -6.88
N THR A 96 -11.08 0.32 -6.19
CA THR A 96 -11.61 -1.02 -6.43
C THR A 96 -12.11 -1.14 -7.87
N PRO A 97 -11.95 -2.31 -8.52
CA PRO A 97 -11.47 -3.56 -7.92
C PRO A 97 -9.95 -3.77 -8.01
N LYS A 98 -9.21 -2.97 -8.80
CA LYS A 98 -7.84 -3.34 -9.21
C LYS A 98 -6.87 -2.18 -9.46
N SER A 99 -7.33 -0.94 -9.47
CA SER A 99 -6.57 0.18 -10.01
C SER A 99 -5.69 0.79 -8.91
N LEU A 100 -4.38 0.71 -9.05
CA LEU A 100 -3.40 1.30 -8.16
C LEU A 100 -2.71 2.50 -8.82
N ARG A 101 -2.45 3.53 -8.04
CA ARG A 101 -1.48 4.57 -8.38
C ARG A 101 -0.76 5.02 -7.11
N ALA A 102 0.49 5.41 -7.22
CA ALA A 102 1.24 5.93 -6.10
C ALA A 102 2.17 7.06 -6.54
N TYR A 103 2.50 7.93 -5.61
CA TYR A 103 3.38 9.08 -5.80
C TYR A 103 4.12 9.39 -4.50
N ALA A 104 5.37 9.82 -4.63
CA ALA A 104 6.18 10.35 -3.54
C ALA A 104 6.69 11.75 -3.87
N ARG A 105 6.70 12.62 -2.86
CA ARG A 105 7.39 13.90 -2.86
C ARG A 105 8.48 13.87 -1.80
N PHE A 106 9.64 14.42 -2.15
CA PHE A 106 10.81 14.42 -1.28
C PHE A 106 11.68 15.67 -1.54
N ASP A 107 12.47 16.03 -0.53
CA ASP A 107 13.52 17.05 -0.61
C ASP A 107 14.84 16.38 -0.97
N ALA A 108 15.39 16.74 -2.13
CA ALA A 108 16.60 16.11 -2.67
C ALA A 108 17.86 16.40 -1.82
N ASP A 109 17.96 17.59 -1.23
CA ASP A 109 19.14 18.00 -0.46
C ASP A 109 19.13 17.30 0.90
N GLN A 110 17.98 17.26 1.57
CA GLN A 110 17.82 16.54 2.84
C GLN A 110 18.01 15.03 2.66
N LEU A 111 17.50 14.47 1.55
CA LEU A 111 17.70 13.07 1.22
C LEU A 111 19.17 12.75 0.98
N ALA A 112 19.89 13.58 0.21
CA ALA A 112 21.31 13.38 -0.04
C ALA A 112 22.12 13.38 1.26
N ALA A 113 21.84 14.34 2.16
CA ALA A 113 22.47 14.40 3.48
C ALA A 113 22.17 13.15 4.33
N ALA A 114 20.92 12.66 4.33
CA ALA A 114 20.54 11.46 5.05
C ALA A 114 21.24 10.20 4.51
N VAL A 115 21.38 10.10 3.18
CA VAL A 115 22.10 8.99 2.53
C VAL A 115 23.59 9.02 2.88
N GLU A 116 24.23 10.18 2.81
CA GLU A 116 25.65 10.34 3.16
C GLU A 116 25.93 10.02 4.63
N ALA A 117 25.00 10.37 5.53
CA ALA A 117 25.08 10.04 6.95
C ALA A 117 24.80 8.55 7.26
N GLY A 118 24.34 7.76 6.28
CA GLY A 118 23.90 6.38 6.50
C GLY A 118 22.59 6.27 7.29
N GLU A 119 21.79 7.34 7.30
CA GLU A 119 20.53 7.45 8.06
C GLU A 119 19.29 7.35 7.15
N ALA A 120 19.44 6.89 5.90
CA ALA A 120 18.33 6.71 4.95
C ALA A 120 17.46 5.47 5.24
N THR A 121 17.11 5.23 6.51
CA THR A 121 16.15 4.19 6.90
C THR A 121 14.71 4.69 6.68
N PRO A 122 13.72 3.80 6.44
CA PRO A 122 12.33 4.19 6.21
C PRO A 122 11.76 5.16 7.26
N GLU A 123 12.04 4.91 8.54
CA GLU A 123 11.51 5.68 9.66
C GLU A 123 12.15 7.08 9.74
N LYS A 124 13.43 7.19 9.39
CA LYS A 124 14.17 8.46 9.37
C LYS A 124 13.79 9.32 8.16
N LEU A 125 13.58 8.69 7.01
CA LEU A 125 13.12 9.36 5.80
C LEU A 125 11.71 9.92 5.95
N LEU A 126 10.83 9.19 6.64
CA LEU A 126 9.52 9.70 7.01
C LEU A 126 9.63 10.74 8.13
N GLY A 127 10.47 10.54 9.14
CA GLY A 127 10.58 11.47 10.26
C GLY A 127 9.35 11.40 11.17
N LYS A 128 8.83 12.56 11.56
CA LYS A 128 7.62 12.69 12.37
C LYS A 128 6.46 13.23 11.54
N GLY A 129 5.25 12.79 11.85
CA GLY A 129 4.05 13.29 11.21
C GLY A 129 2.88 12.34 11.37
N VAL A 130 2.09 12.21 10.31
CA VAL A 130 0.87 11.41 10.34
C VAL A 130 0.71 10.55 9.09
N LEU A 131 0.14 9.36 9.29
CA LEU A 131 -0.41 8.49 8.27
C LEU A 131 -1.93 8.62 8.30
N ALA A 132 -2.52 9.14 7.23
CA ALA A 132 -3.95 9.20 7.02
C ALA A 132 -4.39 8.07 6.09
N LEU A 133 -5.31 7.22 6.55
CA LEU A 133 -5.96 6.18 5.78
C LEU A 133 -7.42 6.57 5.55
N THR A 134 -7.78 6.80 4.29
CA THR A 134 -9.10 7.31 3.92
C THR A 134 -9.85 6.29 3.07
N ILE A 135 -11.10 6.08 3.40
CA ILE A 135 -12.06 5.25 2.67
C ILE A 135 -13.14 6.17 2.09
N ASP A 136 -13.20 6.24 0.76
CA ASP A 136 -14.18 6.99 0.00
C ASP A 136 -15.09 6.02 -0.77
N GLN A 137 -16.38 5.95 -0.41
CA GLN A 137 -17.37 5.06 -1.06
C GLN A 137 -18.20 5.78 -2.14
N GLY A 138 -17.78 6.98 -2.56
CA GLY A 138 -18.48 7.79 -3.54
C GLY A 138 -19.32 8.91 -2.93
N ALA A 139 -20.01 9.66 -3.81
CA ALA A 139 -20.63 10.94 -3.47
C ALA A 139 -21.78 10.85 -2.45
N ASP A 140 -22.44 9.70 -2.35
CA ASP A 140 -23.61 9.50 -1.48
C ASP A 140 -23.23 9.07 -0.05
N MET A 141 -21.93 8.84 0.21
CA MET A 141 -21.42 8.34 1.48
C MET A 141 -20.39 9.31 2.05
N GLN A 142 -20.37 9.42 3.38
CA GLN A 142 -19.34 10.20 4.06
C GLN A 142 -17.99 9.48 3.96
N ARG A 143 -16.95 10.26 3.67
CA ARG A 143 -15.57 9.76 3.71
C ARG A 143 -15.20 9.42 5.14
N TYR A 144 -14.68 8.22 5.34
CA TYR A 144 -14.11 7.81 6.61
C TYR A 144 -12.60 7.97 6.56
N GLN A 145 -12.00 8.58 7.58
CA GLN A 145 -10.56 8.78 7.65
C GLN A 145 -10.07 8.44 9.06
N GLY A 146 -9.13 7.50 9.14
CA GLY A 146 -8.36 7.26 10.36
C GLY A 146 -6.95 7.81 10.21
N ILE A 147 -6.42 8.36 11.31
CA ILE A 147 -5.10 8.99 11.35
C ILE A 147 -4.28 8.29 12.42
N VAL A 148 -3.05 7.92 12.07
CA VAL A 148 -2.06 7.32 12.96
C VAL A 148 -0.84 8.22 13.00
N GLU A 149 -0.27 8.38 14.20
CA GLU A 149 0.99 9.10 14.38
C GLU A 149 2.17 8.31 13.80
N LEU A 150 3.01 9.00 13.05
CA LEU A 150 4.32 8.51 12.61
C LEU A 150 5.37 9.18 13.49
N ASP A 151 6.00 8.43 14.38
CA ASP A 151 7.15 8.91 15.18
C ASP A 151 8.23 7.83 15.21
N GLY A 152 9.09 7.81 14.19
CA GLY A 152 10.17 6.83 14.11
C GLY A 152 9.71 5.37 13.98
N VAL A 153 8.51 5.15 13.42
CA VAL A 153 7.93 3.83 13.16
C VAL A 153 7.84 3.56 11.65
N THR A 154 7.83 2.28 11.26
CA THR A 154 7.65 1.86 9.87
C THR A 154 6.19 1.99 9.42
N LEU A 155 5.95 1.96 8.10
CA LEU A 155 4.58 1.91 7.57
C LEU A 155 3.87 0.60 7.97
N GLU A 156 4.62 -0.51 8.07
CA GLU A 156 4.10 -1.77 8.62
C GLU A 156 3.51 -1.59 10.03
N GLU A 157 4.26 -1.00 10.97
CA GLU A 157 3.80 -0.80 12.35
C GLU A 157 2.70 0.25 12.46
N ALA A 158 2.76 1.31 11.65
CA ALA A 158 1.69 2.31 11.57
C ALA A 158 0.37 1.70 11.07
N ALA A 159 0.44 0.83 10.05
CA ALA A 159 -0.73 0.12 9.54
C ALA A 159 -1.31 -0.87 10.57
N LYS A 160 -0.47 -1.60 11.31
CA LYS A 160 -0.93 -2.45 12.43
C LYS A 160 -1.61 -1.62 13.52
N THR A 161 -1.07 -0.45 13.83
CA THR A 161 -1.63 0.49 14.82
C THR A 161 -3.01 1.00 14.39
N TYR A 162 -3.18 1.36 13.12
CA TYR A 162 -4.49 1.74 12.56
C TYR A 162 -5.54 0.65 12.81
N PHE A 163 -5.26 -0.61 12.45
CA PHE A 163 -6.24 -1.70 12.62
C PHE A 163 -6.57 -1.95 14.09
N ARG A 164 -5.58 -1.83 14.96
CA ARG A 164 -5.76 -1.99 16.41
C ARG A 164 -6.68 -0.91 17.00
N GLN A 165 -6.49 0.34 16.59
CA GLN A 165 -7.19 1.48 17.18
C GLN A 165 -8.53 1.79 16.50
N SER A 166 -8.55 1.80 15.16
CA SER A 166 -9.69 2.27 14.37
C SER A 166 -10.67 1.17 14.00
N GLU A 167 -10.19 -0.01 13.62
CA GLU A 167 -11.03 -1.12 13.15
C GLU A 167 -11.36 -2.14 14.25
N GLN A 168 -10.58 -2.16 15.33
CA GLN A 168 -10.67 -3.14 16.43
C GLN A 168 -10.60 -4.60 15.96
N ILE A 169 -9.98 -4.84 14.79
CA ILE A 169 -9.74 -6.18 14.25
C ILE A 169 -8.27 -6.51 14.49
N PRO A 170 -7.95 -7.56 15.27
CA PRO A 170 -6.57 -8.00 15.43
C PRO A 170 -5.99 -8.36 14.06
N THR A 171 -4.99 -7.59 13.65
CA THR A 171 -4.41 -7.66 12.31
C THR A 171 -2.90 -7.66 12.44
N ASP A 172 -2.26 -8.59 11.75
CA ASP A 172 -0.81 -8.67 11.61
C ASP A 172 -0.44 -8.52 10.14
N ILE A 173 0.67 -7.85 9.89
CA ILE A 173 1.12 -7.44 8.57
C ILE A 173 2.62 -7.70 8.49
N ARG A 174 3.07 -8.30 7.39
CA ARG A 174 4.48 -8.45 7.04
C ARG A 174 4.70 -7.90 5.65
N LEU A 175 5.66 -6.99 5.51
CA LEU A 175 6.02 -6.35 4.26
C LEU A 175 7.51 -6.56 3.99
N SER A 176 7.86 -6.69 2.72
CA SER A 176 9.24 -6.69 2.27
C SER A 176 9.31 -6.05 0.90
N VAL A 177 10.33 -5.22 0.69
CA VAL A 177 10.60 -4.55 -0.58
C VAL A 177 12.07 -4.71 -0.90
N GLY A 178 12.37 -5.05 -2.15
CA GLY A 178 13.74 -5.15 -2.62
C GLY A 178 13.85 -5.09 -4.13
N LYS A 179 15.10 -4.98 -4.61
CA LYS A 179 15.44 -5.14 -6.01
C LYS A 179 15.95 -6.54 -6.26
N LEU A 180 15.46 -7.15 -7.34
CA LEU A 180 16.00 -8.39 -7.89
C LEU A 180 16.82 -8.07 -9.13
N VAL A 181 17.99 -8.68 -9.22
CA VAL A 181 18.83 -8.63 -10.42
C VAL A 181 18.57 -9.90 -11.20
N LEU A 182 17.77 -9.81 -12.26
CA LEU A 182 17.41 -10.96 -13.09
C LEU A 182 18.18 -10.96 -14.41
N PRO A 183 18.56 -12.14 -14.94
CA PRO A 183 19.12 -12.24 -16.28
C PRO A 183 18.14 -11.74 -17.33
N SER A 184 18.62 -10.92 -18.27
CA SER A 184 17.82 -10.38 -19.38
C SER A 184 18.61 -10.47 -20.69
N PRO A 185 17.98 -10.56 -21.87
CA PRO A 185 18.71 -10.53 -23.14
C PRO A 185 19.55 -9.24 -23.24
N GLY A 186 20.88 -9.37 -23.15
CA GLY A 186 21.81 -8.24 -23.14
C GLY A 186 22.48 -7.93 -21.79
N GLY A 187 22.20 -8.71 -20.73
CA GLY A 187 22.90 -8.57 -19.44
C GLY A 187 22.03 -8.97 -18.25
N SER A 188 22.07 -8.15 -17.21
CA SER A 188 21.18 -8.26 -16.05
C SER A 188 20.34 -7.00 -15.95
N ARG A 189 19.08 -7.14 -15.58
CA ARG A 189 18.17 -6.02 -15.34
C ARG A 189 17.71 -6.03 -13.89
N GLU A 190 17.70 -4.85 -13.29
CA GLU A 190 17.10 -4.63 -11.98
C GLU A 190 15.58 -4.53 -12.12
N HIS A 191 14.88 -5.21 -11.23
CA HIS A 191 13.44 -5.23 -11.11
C HIS A 191 13.05 -4.99 -9.66
N TRP A 192 12.10 -4.10 -9.42
CA TRP A 192 11.51 -3.93 -8.12
C TRP A 192 10.56 -5.07 -7.81
N ARG A 193 10.58 -5.51 -6.57
CA ARG A 193 9.61 -6.48 -6.04
C ARG A 193 9.23 -6.11 -4.63
N ALA A 194 7.95 -6.27 -4.30
CA ALA A 194 7.46 -6.14 -2.94
C ALA A 194 6.53 -7.29 -2.61
N GLY A 195 6.74 -7.94 -1.46
CA GLY A 195 5.90 -9.03 -0.98
C GLY A 195 5.23 -8.62 0.32
N GLY A 196 3.93 -8.90 0.43
CA GLY A 196 3.14 -8.53 1.59
C GLY A 196 2.16 -9.62 2.00
N LEU A 197 2.02 -9.83 3.31
CA LEU A 197 1.06 -10.71 3.95
C LEU A 197 0.29 -9.91 4.99
N MET A 198 -1.04 -9.91 4.90
CA MET A 198 -1.94 -9.37 5.92
C MET A 198 -2.83 -10.50 6.43
N ALA A 199 -2.88 -10.70 7.75
CA ALA A 199 -3.72 -11.69 8.40
C ALA A 199 -4.60 -11.03 9.48
N GLN A 200 -5.89 -11.31 9.46
CA GLN A 200 -6.90 -10.74 10.35
C GLN A 200 -7.62 -11.85 11.11
N PHE A 201 -7.74 -11.68 12.42
CA PHE A 201 -8.46 -12.60 13.29
C PHE A 201 -9.95 -12.25 13.35
N LEU A 202 -10.80 -13.18 12.95
CA LEU A 202 -12.25 -12.99 12.90
C LEU A 202 -12.95 -14.23 13.44
N PRO A 203 -12.91 -14.39 14.77
CA PRO A 203 -13.52 -15.55 15.37
C PRO A 203 -15.03 -15.50 15.23
N LYS A 204 -15.61 -16.65 14.87
CA LYS A 204 -17.06 -16.81 14.73
C LYS A 204 -17.76 -16.85 16.09
N ALA A 205 -17.02 -17.15 17.16
CA ALA A 205 -17.52 -17.20 18.53
C ALA A 205 -17.41 -15.82 19.22
N PRO A 206 -18.51 -15.23 19.72
CA PRO A 206 -18.53 -13.93 20.40
C PRO A 206 -17.61 -13.83 21.61
N GLU A 207 -17.31 -14.95 22.27
CA GLU A 207 -16.42 -15.02 23.44
C GLU A 207 -14.96 -14.73 23.10
N ARG A 208 -14.56 -15.03 21.86
CA ARG A 208 -13.21 -14.79 21.32
C ARG A 208 -13.04 -13.40 20.70
N LEU A 209 -14.15 -12.68 20.50
CA LEU A 209 -14.18 -11.28 20.08
C LEU A 209 -13.90 -10.31 21.23
N ARG A 210 -14.02 -10.76 22.49
CA ARG A 210 -13.92 -9.86 23.64
C ARG A 210 -12.46 -9.56 23.99
N MET A 211 -12.12 -8.28 24.02
CA MET A 211 -11.03 -7.80 24.87
C MET A 211 -11.39 -8.08 26.34
N PRO A 212 -10.41 -8.35 27.22
CA PRO A 212 -10.67 -8.57 28.64
C PRO A 212 -11.52 -7.44 29.24
N ASP A 213 -12.60 -7.77 29.96
CA ASP A 213 -13.55 -6.80 30.54
C ASP A 213 -12.92 -5.90 31.64
N LEU A 214 -11.72 -6.24 32.14
CA LEU A 214 -11.05 -5.54 33.22
C LEU A 214 -10.03 -4.53 32.68
N HIS A 215 -10.28 -3.25 32.93
CA HIS A 215 -9.28 -2.19 32.74
C HIS A 215 -8.12 -2.46 33.71
N GLY A 216 -6.88 -2.27 33.26
CA GLY A 216 -5.72 -2.26 34.16
C GLY A 216 -5.98 -1.21 35.24
N GLY A 217 -5.93 -1.61 36.52
CA GLY A 217 -6.24 -0.71 37.63
C GLY A 217 -5.41 0.57 37.59
N ASP A 218 -5.97 1.67 38.12
CA ASP A 218 -5.57 3.08 37.99
C ASP A 218 -4.15 3.46 38.52
N GLY A 219 -3.12 2.64 38.30
CA GLY A 219 -1.79 2.85 38.86
C GLY A 219 -0.62 2.24 38.10
N ASP A 220 -0.81 1.67 36.90
CA ASP A 220 0.30 1.15 36.09
C ASP A 220 0.47 1.95 34.78
N PRO A 221 1.39 2.91 34.72
CA PRO A 221 1.63 3.73 33.53
C PRO A 221 2.34 2.98 32.38
N GLY A 222 2.45 1.64 32.45
CA GLY A 222 3.22 0.84 31.50
C GLY A 222 2.49 -0.31 30.81
N GLN A 223 1.19 -0.54 31.05
CA GLN A 223 0.49 -1.65 30.38
C GLN A 223 0.06 -1.27 28.95
N PRO A 224 0.60 -1.92 27.89
CA PRO A 224 0.08 -1.72 26.55
C PRO A 224 -1.40 -2.17 26.50
N PRO A 225 -2.26 -1.50 25.73
CA PRO A 225 -3.68 -1.83 25.69
C PRO A 225 -3.88 -3.27 25.18
N HIS A 226 -4.56 -4.06 26.02
CA HIS A 226 -5.20 -5.36 25.81
C HIS A 226 -4.68 -6.21 24.62
N GLU A 227 -3.68 -7.05 24.87
CA GLU A 227 -3.39 -8.18 23.98
C GLU A 227 -4.62 -9.10 23.86
N VAL A 228 -4.92 -9.52 22.63
CA VAL A 228 -5.92 -10.56 22.38
C VAL A 228 -5.45 -11.85 23.04
N ALA A 229 -6.13 -12.25 24.12
CA ALA A 229 -5.78 -13.42 24.93
C ALA A 229 -6.18 -14.76 24.28
N ASP A 230 -6.25 -14.81 22.95
CA ASP A 230 -6.66 -16.00 22.20
C ASP A 230 -5.44 -16.79 21.71
N ASN A 231 -5.43 -18.10 21.98
CA ASN A 231 -4.30 -18.96 21.60
C ASN A 231 -4.14 -19.10 20.08
N ALA A 232 -5.24 -19.10 19.31
CA ALA A 232 -5.15 -19.19 17.86
C ALA A 232 -4.57 -17.91 17.25
N TRP A 233 -4.89 -16.74 17.84
CA TRP A 233 -4.27 -15.49 17.43
C TRP A 233 -2.77 -15.48 17.75
N ARG A 234 -2.38 -15.91 18.96
CA ARG A 234 -0.96 -16.01 19.34
C ARG A 234 -0.19 -16.98 18.44
N GLU A 235 -0.79 -18.11 18.11
CA GLU A 235 -0.23 -19.10 17.20
C GLU A 235 -0.08 -18.53 15.78
N LEU A 236 -1.10 -17.83 15.27
CA LEU A 236 -1.01 -17.13 13.99
C LEU A 236 0.17 -16.14 13.98
N VAL A 237 0.25 -15.26 14.99
CA VAL A 237 1.32 -14.25 15.07
C VAL A 237 2.68 -14.93 15.15
N ALA A 238 2.81 -16.03 15.90
CA ALA A 238 4.05 -16.81 15.97
C ALA A 238 4.44 -17.40 14.61
N LEU A 239 3.48 -17.94 13.84
CA LEU A 239 3.72 -18.45 12.49
C LEU A 239 4.10 -17.30 11.55
N VAL A 240 3.29 -16.24 11.46
CA VAL A 240 3.55 -15.08 10.59
C VAL A 240 4.90 -14.44 10.90
N ALA A 241 5.37 -14.48 12.15
CA ALA A 241 6.68 -13.99 12.53
C ALA A 241 7.86 -14.81 11.97
N THR A 242 7.65 -16.04 11.50
CA THR A 242 8.71 -16.84 10.85
C THR A 242 8.87 -16.52 9.38
N VAL A 243 7.99 -15.70 8.79
CA VAL A 243 8.09 -15.31 7.38
C VAL A 243 9.30 -14.41 7.18
N GLU A 244 10.26 -14.87 6.38
CA GLU A 244 11.46 -14.10 6.09
C GLU A 244 11.27 -13.12 4.92
N HIS A 245 12.04 -12.02 4.94
CA HIS A 245 11.99 -11.00 3.88
C HIS A 245 12.32 -11.54 2.49
N ASN A 246 13.23 -12.53 2.40
CA ASN A 246 13.62 -13.19 1.16
C ASN A 246 12.46 -14.04 0.61
N GLU A 247 11.68 -14.74 1.44
CA GLU A 247 10.54 -15.56 1.02
C GLU A 247 9.43 -14.71 0.43
N LEU A 248 9.19 -13.52 0.99
CA LEU A 248 8.24 -12.55 0.44
C LEU A 248 8.67 -12.04 -0.95
N LEU A 249 9.97 -12.00 -1.21
CA LEU A 249 10.55 -11.48 -2.45
C LEU A 249 10.98 -12.56 -3.44
N ASP A 250 10.94 -13.85 -3.09
CA ASP A 250 11.47 -14.90 -3.95
C ASP A 250 10.47 -15.25 -5.07
N PRO A 251 10.82 -15.05 -6.36
CA PRO A 251 9.93 -15.38 -7.48
C PRO A 251 9.68 -16.89 -7.63
N SER A 252 10.51 -17.74 -7.00
CA SER A 252 10.31 -19.19 -6.94
C SER A 252 9.37 -19.63 -5.80
N VAL A 253 9.04 -18.72 -4.89
CA VAL A 253 8.11 -18.92 -3.78
C VAL A 253 6.90 -18.01 -3.98
N GLY A 254 5.98 -18.43 -4.85
CA GLY A 254 4.72 -17.73 -5.08
C GLY A 254 3.81 -17.72 -3.85
N SER A 255 2.81 -16.83 -3.85
CA SER A 255 1.91 -16.58 -2.72
C SER A 255 1.25 -17.85 -2.17
N GLU A 256 0.72 -18.73 -3.02
CA GLU A 256 0.05 -19.94 -2.55
C GLU A 256 1.04 -20.93 -1.91
N ARG A 257 2.29 -20.96 -2.39
CA ARG A 257 3.33 -21.83 -1.84
C ARG A 257 3.78 -21.33 -0.47
N LEU A 258 3.96 -20.02 -0.29
CA LEU A 258 4.32 -19.48 1.02
C LEU A 258 3.20 -19.70 2.04
N LEU A 259 1.94 -19.45 1.65
CA LEU A 259 0.78 -19.72 2.50
C LEU A 259 0.68 -21.20 2.88
N TYR A 260 0.93 -22.12 1.95
CA TYR A 260 0.97 -23.54 2.25
C TYR A 260 2.11 -23.87 3.22
N ARG A 261 3.34 -23.36 3.01
CA ARG A 261 4.46 -23.59 3.94
C ARG A 261 4.11 -23.14 5.36
N LEU A 262 3.49 -21.97 5.47
CA LEU A 262 3.14 -21.33 6.74
C LEU A 262 2.02 -22.06 7.49
N PHE A 263 1.01 -22.58 6.78
CA PHE A 263 -0.24 -23.08 7.37
C PHE A 263 -0.58 -24.52 6.95
N ASN A 264 0.42 -25.33 6.59
CA ASN A 264 0.20 -26.71 6.12
C ASN A 264 -0.51 -27.59 7.17
N GLU A 265 -0.22 -27.37 8.47
CA GLU A 265 -0.79 -28.17 9.57
C GLU A 265 -2.26 -27.79 9.87
N HIS A 266 -2.63 -26.52 9.67
CA HIS A 266 -3.97 -25.99 9.95
C HIS A 266 -4.94 -26.14 8.78
N GLY A 267 -4.43 -26.33 7.57
CA GLY A 267 -5.21 -26.39 6.35
C GLY A 267 -5.62 -25.00 5.86
N VAL A 268 -4.76 -24.37 5.06
CA VAL A 268 -5.08 -23.11 4.36
C VAL A 268 -5.95 -23.34 3.13
N ARG A 269 -6.97 -22.49 2.97
CA ARG A 269 -7.74 -22.37 1.74
C ARG A 269 -7.37 -21.04 1.06
N VAL A 270 -6.88 -21.13 -0.16
CA VAL A 270 -6.65 -19.97 -1.03
C VAL A 270 -7.85 -19.77 -1.97
N PHE A 271 -8.14 -18.51 -2.29
CA PHE A 271 -9.20 -18.13 -3.22
C PHE A 271 -8.62 -17.55 -4.52
N GLU A 272 -9.52 -17.26 -5.46
CA GLU A 272 -9.15 -16.61 -6.71
C GLU A 272 -8.51 -15.23 -6.45
N GLY A 273 -7.35 -15.03 -7.05
CA GLY A 273 -6.62 -13.77 -6.94
C GLY A 273 -7.27 -12.67 -7.76
N THR A 274 -7.05 -11.42 -7.33
CA THR A 274 -7.41 -10.22 -8.11
C THR A 274 -6.15 -9.58 -8.63
N HIS A 275 -6.02 -9.50 -9.96
CA HIS A 275 -4.90 -8.82 -10.61
C HIS A 275 -5.01 -7.31 -10.42
N VAL A 276 -3.93 -6.67 -9.97
CA VAL A 276 -3.82 -5.24 -9.74
C VAL A 276 -3.09 -4.57 -10.91
N GLU A 277 -3.58 -3.41 -11.33
CA GLU A 277 -3.10 -2.71 -12.52
C GLU A 277 -2.72 -1.26 -12.20
N ASP A 278 -1.72 -0.74 -12.91
CA ASP A 278 -1.33 0.67 -12.86
C ASP A 278 -2.32 1.50 -13.67
N GLU A 279 -3.28 2.12 -13.00
CA GLU A 279 -4.32 2.89 -13.67
C GLU A 279 -4.54 4.23 -12.99
N CYS A 280 -4.09 5.29 -13.67
CA CYS A 280 -4.31 6.65 -13.21
C CYS A 280 -5.63 7.22 -13.75
N SER A 281 -6.43 7.78 -12.85
CA SER A 281 -7.73 8.37 -13.20
C SER A 281 -7.66 9.76 -13.85
N CYS A 282 -6.47 10.27 -14.19
CA CYS A 282 -6.30 11.59 -14.80
C CYS A 282 -6.90 11.65 -16.21
N SER A 283 -7.57 12.76 -16.53
CA SER A 283 -8.13 12.99 -17.86
C SER A 283 -8.02 14.45 -18.23
N ARG A 284 -8.02 14.76 -19.53
CA ARG A 284 -8.01 16.16 -20.01
C ARG A 284 -9.16 16.95 -19.38
N THR A 285 -10.34 16.34 -19.25
CA THR A 285 -11.52 16.95 -18.61
C THR A 285 -11.29 17.29 -17.14
N LYS A 286 -10.68 16.38 -16.36
CA LYS A 286 -10.40 16.64 -14.94
C LYS A 286 -9.37 17.74 -14.75
N ILE A 287 -8.29 17.71 -15.53
CA ILE A 287 -7.25 18.76 -15.46
C ILE A 287 -7.82 20.10 -15.93
N ARG A 288 -8.64 20.11 -16.99
CA ARG A 288 -9.36 21.31 -17.42
C ARG A 288 -10.24 21.88 -16.30
N GLY A 289 -11.01 21.05 -15.61
CA GLY A 289 -11.86 21.49 -14.51
C GLY A 289 -11.08 22.09 -13.32
N ILE A 290 -9.81 21.70 -13.12
CA ILE A 290 -8.93 22.34 -12.15
C ILE A 290 -8.52 23.73 -12.65
N LEU A 291 -8.09 23.84 -13.91
CA LEU A 291 -7.69 25.11 -14.54
C LEU A 291 -8.86 26.10 -14.66
N GLU A 292 -10.10 25.63 -14.81
CA GLU A 292 -11.30 26.48 -14.79
C GLU A 292 -11.51 27.18 -13.44
N GLY A 293 -10.91 26.69 -12.35
CA GLY A 293 -10.94 27.34 -11.04
C GLY A 293 -9.91 28.45 -10.86
N PHE A 294 -8.98 28.63 -11.81
CA PHE A 294 -7.89 29.61 -11.71
C PHE A 294 -8.38 30.97 -12.23
N SER A 295 -7.83 32.04 -11.66
CA SER A 295 -8.01 33.41 -12.14
C SER A 295 -7.30 33.63 -13.48
N ALA A 296 -7.70 34.68 -14.19
CA ALA A 296 -7.08 35.05 -15.46
C ALA A 296 -5.56 35.34 -15.31
N GLU A 297 -5.16 35.93 -14.18
CA GLU A 297 -3.76 36.22 -13.86
C GLU A 297 -2.96 34.91 -13.66
N GLU A 298 -3.49 33.95 -12.90
CA GLU A 298 -2.86 32.63 -12.72
C GLU A 298 -2.74 31.85 -14.03
N ILE A 299 -3.72 31.97 -14.93
CA ILE A 299 -3.70 31.35 -16.26
C ILE A 299 -2.63 32.01 -17.14
N GLU A 300 -2.48 33.34 -17.09
CA GLU A 300 -1.44 34.06 -17.84
C GLU A 300 -0.04 33.72 -17.31
N GLU A 301 0.15 33.68 -15.99
CA GLU A 301 1.41 33.28 -15.35
C GLU A 301 1.78 31.82 -15.63
N SER A 302 0.80 30.93 -15.75
CA SER A 302 1.02 29.51 -16.08
C SER A 302 1.22 29.26 -17.57
N THR A 303 1.15 30.29 -18.42
CA THR A 303 1.32 30.15 -19.87
C THR A 303 2.78 30.33 -20.27
N GLU A 304 3.35 29.29 -20.87
CA GLU A 304 4.70 29.31 -21.43
C GLU A 304 4.64 28.94 -22.91
N ASP A 305 5.31 29.70 -23.79
CA ASP A 305 5.28 29.48 -25.25
C ASP A 305 3.86 29.41 -25.87
N GLY A 306 2.88 30.07 -25.25
CA GLY A 306 1.49 30.09 -25.70
C GLY A 306 0.68 28.83 -25.37
N VAL A 307 1.21 27.94 -24.52
CA VAL A 307 0.51 26.75 -24.01
C VAL A 307 0.65 26.65 -22.49
N ILE A 308 -0.36 26.06 -21.86
CA ILE A 308 -0.33 25.69 -20.44
C ILE A 308 -0.01 24.20 -20.41
N ARG A 309 1.13 23.84 -19.81
CA ARG A 309 1.57 22.44 -19.67
C ARG A 309 1.33 21.99 -18.24
N VAL A 310 0.53 20.94 -18.07
CA VAL A 310 0.26 20.33 -16.77
C VAL A 310 0.69 18.87 -16.82
N ASN A 311 1.60 18.49 -15.94
CA ASN A 311 2.00 17.11 -15.76
C ASN A 311 1.20 16.50 -14.61
N CYS A 312 0.63 15.31 -14.82
CA CYS A 312 0.01 14.59 -13.72
C CYS A 312 1.09 13.99 -12.81
N GLU A 313 1.14 14.42 -11.55
CA GLU A 313 2.09 13.91 -10.54
C GLU A 313 2.07 12.38 -10.37
N PHE A 314 0.96 11.70 -10.64
CA PHE A 314 0.89 10.23 -10.48
C PHE A 314 1.46 9.45 -11.67
N CYS A 315 1.10 9.83 -12.89
CA CYS A 315 1.42 9.03 -14.10
C CYS A 315 2.39 9.72 -15.05
N SER A 316 2.85 10.93 -14.72
CA SER A 316 3.73 11.79 -15.52
C SER A 316 3.19 12.10 -16.92
N LYS A 317 1.89 11.90 -17.16
CA LYS A 317 1.25 12.26 -18.42
C LYS A 317 1.15 13.78 -18.54
N ALA A 318 1.74 14.32 -19.59
CA ALA A 318 1.64 15.72 -19.96
C ALA A 318 0.30 16.02 -20.64
N TYR A 319 -0.33 17.12 -20.22
CA TYR A 319 -1.51 17.70 -20.84
C TYR A 319 -1.19 19.12 -21.28
N GLU A 320 -1.53 19.45 -22.52
CA GLU A 320 -1.35 20.79 -23.07
C GLU A 320 -2.70 21.44 -23.34
N PHE A 321 -2.87 22.68 -22.89
CA PHE A 321 -4.06 23.49 -23.13
C PHE A 321 -3.67 24.83 -23.74
N LYS A 322 -4.57 25.39 -24.55
CA LYS A 322 -4.43 26.77 -25.03
C LYS A 322 -5.07 27.72 -24.00
N PRO A 323 -4.45 28.86 -23.68
CA PRO A 323 -5.03 29.85 -22.76
C PRO A 323 -6.43 30.31 -23.19
N ALA A 324 -6.67 30.37 -24.51
CA ALA A 324 -7.97 30.68 -25.09
C ALA A 324 -9.10 29.71 -24.70
N GLU A 325 -8.80 28.52 -24.17
CA GLU A 325 -9.80 27.57 -23.66
C GLU A 325 -10.43 28.03 -22.32
N PHE A 326 -9.83 29.04 -21.65
CA PHE A 326 -10.19 29.50 -20.31
C PHE A 326 -10.44 31.02 -20.20
N SER A 327 -10.05 31.80 -21.20
CA SER A 327 -10.37 33.23 -21.25
C SER A 327 -11.87 33.45 -21.43
N ALA A 328 -12.45 34.33 -20.61
CA ALA A 328 -13.89 34.62 -20.55
C ALA A 328 -14.48 35.38 -21.76
N GLU A 329 -14.06 35.06 -22.99
CA GLU A 329 -14.64 35.59 -24.22
C GLU A 329 -15.18 34.47 -25.11
N ALA A 330 -16.43 34.08 -24.82
CA ALA A 330 -17.43 33.65 -25.79
C ALA A 330 -18.82 34.08 -25.32
#